data_AF-A0A2V2S3L6-F1
#
_entry.id   AF-A0A2V2S3L6-F1
#
_cell.length_a   1.000
_cell.length_b   1.000
_cell.length_c   1.000
_cell.angle_alpha   90.00
_cell.angle_beta   90.00
_cell.angle_gamma   90.00
#
_symmetry.space_group_name_H-M   'P 1'
#
loop_
_entity.id
_entity.type
_entity.pdbx_description
1 polymer ?
#
loop_
_entity_poly.entity_id
_entity_poly.type
_entity_poly.pdbx_seq_one_letter_code
_entity_poly.pdbx_strand_id
1 'polypeptide(L)' 'VGRAGRAAYNPYTGDVVLTDWPQLQQGINNHIAVDKNTRMTLNKDGQSTTVGHSKTVIIDTEKQTSPSR' A
#
# COMPACT_ATOMS: atom_id res chain seq x y z
N VAL A 1 1.70 -2.26 5.38
CA VAL A 1 3.06 -2.17 4.77
C VAL A 1 2.96 -1.39 3.47
N GLY A 2 3.83 -0.42 3.21
CA GLY A 2 3.84 0.37 1.96
C GLY A 2 5.15 0.19 1.19
N ARG A 3 5.07 0.08 -0.15
CA ARG A 3 6.22 0.03 -1.07
C ARG A 3 5.94 0.94 -2.25
N ALA A 4 6.95 1.68 -2.70
CA ALA A 4 6.81 2.62 -3.81
C ALA A 4 8.20 3.01 -4.33
N GLY A 5 8.30 3.44 -5.58
CA GLY A 5 9.51 4.09 -6.09
C GLY A 5 9.76 5.43 -5.41
N ARG A 6 8.69 6.14 -5.02
CA ARG A 6 8.78 7.36 -4.22
C ARG A 6 7.68 7.45 -3.17
N ALA A 7 8.07 7.86 -1.96
CA ALA A 7 7.18 8.23 -0.87
C ALA A 7 7.40 9.70 -0.48
N ALA A 8 6.32 10.43 -0.23
CA ALA A 8 6.36 11.81 0.28
C ALA A 8 5.41 11.95 1.48
N TYR A 9 5.91 12.52 2.57
CA TYR A 9 5.10 12.81 3.76
C TYR A 9 4.75 14.29 3.79
N ASN A 10 3.47 14.61 4.02
CA ASN A 10 2.99 15.96 4.26
C ASN A 10 2.79 16.18 5.77
N PRO A 11 3.63 16.98 6.44
CA PRO A 11 3.52 17.20 7.88
C PRO A 11 2.28 18.01 8.30
N TYR A 12 1.69 18.79 7.39
CA TYR A 12 0.51 19.60 7.70
C TYR A 12 -0.77 18.76 7.77
N THR A 13 -0.90 17.75 6.92
CA THR A 13 -2.08 16.87 6.87
C THR A 13 -1.84 15.51 7.54
N GLY A 14 -0.58 15.11 7.67
CA GLY A 14 -0.20 13.77 8.12
C GLY A 14 -0.29 12.71 7.03
N ASP A 15 -0.47 13.10 5.77
CA ASP A 15 -0.60 12.16 4.66
C ASP A 15 0.75 11.62 4.19
N VAL A 16 0.77 10.33 3.88
CA VAL A 16 1.86 9.67 3.14
C VAL A 16 1.37 9.38 1.73
N VAL A 17 2.02 9.98 0.75
CA VAL A 17 1.74 9.82 -0.68
C VAL A 17 2.78 8.89 -1.30
N LEU A 18 2.31 7.77 -1.84
CA LEU A 18 3.09 6.74 -2.53
C LEU A 18 2.87 6.86 -4.05
N THR A 19 3.95 6.89 -4.82
CA THR A 19 3.97 7.06 -6.28
C THR A 19 5.05 6.20 -6.92
N ASP A 20 5.01 6.06 -8.25
CA ASP A 20 5.93 5.22 -9.03
C ASP A 20 5.78 3.73 -8.66
N TRP A 21 4.76 3.10 -9.24
CA TRP A 21 4.36 1.72 -8.96
C TRP A 21 4.09 1.44 -7.48
N PRO A 22 3.20 2.19 -6.82
CA PRO A 22 2.94 2.00 -5.39
C PRO A 22 2.19 0.71 -5.10
N GLN A 23 2.46 0.17 -3.91
CA GLN A 23 1.77 -0.93 -3.29
C GLN A 23 1.48 -0.59 -1.82
N LEU A 24 0.26 -0.86 -1.38
CA LEU A 24 -0.18 -0.63 -0.01
C LEU A 24 -0.96 -1.83 0.53
N GLN A 25 -0.41 -2.45 1.57
CA GLN A 25 -1.07 -3.53 2.31
C GLN A 25 -1.68 -3.01 3.61
N GLN A 26 -2.99 -3.22 3.76
CA GLN A 26 -3.80 -2.94 4.94
C GLN A 26 -4.53 -4.22 5.37
N GLY A 27 -4.05 -4.88 6.41
CA GLY A 27 -4.53 -6.20 6.80
C GLY A 27 -4.32 -7.22 5.69
N ILE A 28 -5.39 -7.94 5.33
CA ILE A 28 -5.42 -8.90 4.21
C ILE A 28 -5.51 -8.23 2.83
N ASN A 29 -5.86 -6.95 2.77
CA ASN A 29 -6.00 -6.24 1.51
C ASN A 29 -4.65 -5.70 1.05
N ASN A 30 -4.24 -6.10 -0.14
CA ASN A 30 -3.02 -5.60 -0.78
C ASN A 30 -3.38 -4.88 -2.08
N HIS A 31 -3.35 -3.56 -2.03
CA HIS A 31 -3.56 -2.70 -3.18
C HIS A 31 -2.25 -2.57 -3.96
N ILE A 32 -2.30 -2.87 -5.26
CA ILE A 32 -1.14 -2.87 -6.14
C ILE A 32 -1.45 -2.00 -7.36
N ALA A 33 -0.60 -1.01 -7.63
CA ALA A 33 -0.67 -0.23 -8.85
C ALA A 33 -0.40 -1.09 -10.09
N VAL A 34 -1.18 -0.85 -11.15
CA VAL A 34 -0.96 -1.44 -12.49
C VAL A 34 -0.43 -0.40 -13.48
N ASP A 35 -0.23 0.84 -13.03
CA ASP A 35 0.30 1.95 -13.80
C ASP A 35 1.31 2.73 -12.94
N LYS A 36 2.37 3.24 -13.58
CA LYS A 36 3.38 4.11 -12.96
C LYS A 36 2.78 5.38 -12.37
N ASN A 37 1.74 5.92 -13.02
CA ASN A 37 1.06 7.16 -12.64
C ASN A 37 0.06 6.99 -11.49
N THR A 38 -0.17 5.75 -11.03
CA THR A 38 -1.05 5.50 -9.89
C THR A 38 -0.46 6.10 -8.63
N ARG A 39 -1.32 6.76 -7.84
CA ARG A 39 -1.00 7.37 -6.56
C ARG A 39 -1.83 6.75 -5.47
N MET A 40 -1.17 6.27 -4.42
CA MET A 40 -1.84 5.80 -3.20
C MET A 40 -1.54 6.77 -2.07
N THR A 41 -2.56 7.24 -1.37
CA THR A 41 -2.41 8.15 -0.22
C THR A 41 -2.92 7.46 1.02
N LEU A 42 -2.08 7.40 2.06
CA LEU A 42 -2.46 6.92 3.39
C LEU A 42 -2.53 8.13 4.31
N ASN A 43 -3.69 8.37 4.93
CA ASN A 43 -3.86 9.47 5.87
C ASN A 43 -3.50 9.06 7.31
N LYS A 44 -3.42 10.05 8.20
CA LYS A 44 -3.12 9.85 9.63
C LYS A 44 -4.14 8.97 10.37
N ASP A 45 -5.36 8.87 9.85
CA ASP A 45 -6.44 8.07 10.44
C ASP A 45 -6.39 6.60 9.95
N GLY A 46 -5.38 6.25 9.15
CA GLY A 46 -5.16 4.90 8.64
C GLY A 46 -6.01 4.54 7.42
N GLN A 47 -6.76 5.50 6.86
CA GLN A 47 -7.54 5.31 5.64
C GLN A 47 -6.65 5.51 4.42
N SER A 48 -6.87 4.70 3.38
CA SER A 48 -6.17 4.85 2.12
C SER A 48 -7.09 5.25 0.98
N THR A 49 -6.55 6.01 0.04
CA THR A 49 -7.20 6.33 -1.22
C THR A 49 -6.25 6.02 -2.37
N THR A 50 -6.81 5.58 -3.50
CA THR A 50 -6.05 5.28 -4.71
C THR A 50 -6.62 6.06 -5.87
N VAL A 51 -5.74 6.74 -6.61
CA VAL A 51 -6.08 7.43 -7.87
C VAL A 51 -5.24 6.80 -8.98
N GLY A 52 -5.91 6.26 -10.01
CA GLY A 52 -5.29 5.54 -11.12
C GLY A 52 -5.64 4.05 -11.13
N HIS A 53 -5.14 3.34 -12.15
CA HIS A 53 -5.41 1.90 -12.30
C HIS A 53 -4.70 1.10 -11.22
N SER A 54 -5.47 0.26 -10.52
CA SER A 54 -4.97 -0.61 -9.46
C SER A 54 -5.77 -1.91 -9.43
N LYS A 55 -5.21 -2.90 -8.75
CA LYS A 55 -5.91 -4.14 -8.38
C LYS A 55 -5.76 -4.37 -6.89
N THR A 56 -6.74 -5.04 -6.30
CA THR A 56 -6.66 -5.53 -4.92
C THR A 56 -6.42 -7.02 -4.94
N VAL A 57 -5.41 -7.46 -4.22
CA VAL A 57 -5.11 -8.88 -3.98
C VAL A 57 -5.41 -9.17 -2.52
N ILE A 58 -6.18 -10.22 -2.25
CA ILE A 58 -6.39 -10.72 -0.89
C ILE A 58 -5.21 -11.62 -0.53
N ILE A 59 -4.48 -11.26 0.51
CA ILE A 59 -3.37 -12.06 1.05
C ILE A 59 -3.92 -12.95 2.15
N ASP A 60 -3.65 -14.24 2.03
CA ASP A 60 -3.90 -15.19 3.11
C ASP A 60 -2.83 -15.04 4.19
N THR A 61 -3.26 -14.80 5.44
CA THR A 61 -2.37 -14.68 6.60
C THR A 61 -2.18 -16.00 7.33
N GLU A 62 -2.80 -17.09 6.86
CA GLU A 62 -2.61 -18.42 7.45
C GLU A 62 -1.22 -18.99 7.12
N LYS A 63 -0.32 -18.85 8.10
CA LYS A 63 0.88 -19.66 8.38
C LYS A 63 2.13 -19.46 7.50
N GLN A 64 2.97 -18.53 7.94
CA GLN A 64 4.41 -18.80 8.08
C GLN A 64 4.66 -19.58 9.39
N THR A 65 4.14 -20.80 9.50
CA THR A 65 4.72 -21.79 10.44
C THR A 65 5.68 -22.64 9.63
N SER A 66 6.95 -22.27 9.62
CA SER A 66 8.01 -23.19 9.23
C SER A 66 8.00 -24.36 10.24
N PRO A 67 7.91 -25.63 9.81
CA PRO A 67 8.27 -26.71 10.70
C PRO A 67 9.78 -26.61 10.93
N SER A 68 10.19 -26.37 12.17
CA SER A 68 11.58 -26.59 12.58
C SER A 68 11.91 -28.05 12.32
N ARG A 69 12.89 -28.31 11.46
CA ARG A 69 13.47 -29.64 11.29
C ARG A 69 14.96 -29.56 11.56
#